data_AF-A0AA43QES6-F1
#
_entry.id   AF-A0AA43QES6-F1
#
_cell.length_a   1.000
_cell.length_b   1.000
_cell.length_c   1.000
_cell.angle_alpha   90.00
_cell.angle_beta   90.00
_cell.angle_gamma   90.00
#
_symmetry.space_group_name_H-M   'P 1'
#
loop_
_entity.id
_entity.type
_entity.pdbx_description
1 polymer ?
#
loop_
_entity_poly.entity_id
_entity_poly.type
_entity_poly.pdbx_seq_one_letter_code
_entity_poly.pdbx_strand_id
1 'polypeptide(L)'
;MWGNWFGGQTAQRRRDAPKKAILDLRQQLDMLQKRERHLETQMAQQEKIARDNVTSNKTAARNALKRKKQHEASLEQTNGQISMLEQQIYSIESANINQETLVAMKNAGAAMKQIHGNMKMEDVDNTMEQLREQHELTQEIGNAITSMPITEPIDEDELEADLAAMEQEKLDDQMLSTGTTVPVADRIDRLPNAANGEIKGKTKAPAVEEDDEEEELRKLQAEMAM
;
A
#
# COMPACT_ATOMS: atom_id res chain seq x y z
N MET A 1 -60.04 5.04 -3.57
CA MET A 1 -58.89 4.59 -2.76
C MET A 1 -58.24 3.41 -3.44
N TRP A 2 -57.30 3.64 -4.35
CA TRP A 2 -56.40 2.61 -4.93
C TRP A 2 -55.16 3.34 -5.41
N GLY A 3 -54.07 3.30 -4.65
CA GLY A 3 -52.86 4.01 -5.01
C GLY A 3 -51.90 4.16 -3.86
N ASN A 4 -51.34 3.06 -3.36
CA ASN A 4 -50.09 3.11 -2.58
C ASN A 4 -49.33 1.76 -2.49
N TRP A 5 -49.67 0.74 -3.29
CA TRP A 5 -49.08 -0.59 -3.12
C TRP A 5 -47.83 -0.86 -3.98
N PHE A 6 -47.50 0.02 -4.95
CA PHE A 6 -46.40 -0.20 -5.91
C PHE A 6 -45.07 0.54 -5.59
N GLY A 7 -45.02 1.36 -4.53
CA GLY A 7 -43.83 2.19 -4.21
C GLY A 7 -42.74 1.50 -3.38
N GLY A 8 -43.10 0.54 -2.51
CA GLY A 8 -42.14 -0.11 -1.61
C GLY A 8 -41.17 -1.06 -2.32
N GLN A 9 -41.68 -1.81 -3.32
CA GLN A 9 -40.88 -2.82 -4.02
C GLN A 9 -39.82 -2.19 -4.95
N THR A 10 -40.09 -1.00 -5.48
CA THR A 10 -39.14 -0.25 -6.34
C THR A 10 -38.03 0.41 -5.53
N ALA A 11 -38.32 0.93 -4.34
CA ALA A 11 -37.32 1.49 -3.43
C ALA A 11 -36.36 0.42 -2.88
N GLN A 12 -36.87 -0.75 -2.52
CA GLN A 12 -36.05 -1.86 -2.03
C GLN A 12 -35.13 -2.42 -3.12
N ARG A 13 -35.65 -2.61 -4.34
CA ARG A 13 -34.85 -3.02 -5.51
C ARG A 13 -33.68 -2.07 -5.82
N ARG A 14 -33.86 -0.75 -5.62
CA ARG A 14 -32.78 0.24 -5.82
C ARG A 14 -31.68 0.14 -4.76
N ARG A 15 -32.02 -0.20 -3.52
CA ARG A 15 -31.04 -0.41 -2.44
C ARG A 15 -30.27 -1.73 -2.59
N ASP A 16 -30.91 -2.76 -3.14
CA ASP A 16 -30.28 -4.07 -3.32
C ASP A 16 -29.46 -4.18 -4.62
N ALA A 17 -29.67 -3.28 -5.59
CA ALA A 17 -29.02 -3.30 -6.90
C ALA A 17 -27.47 -3.26 -6.85
N PRO A 18 -26.81 -2.40 -6.04
CA PRO A 18 -25.35 -2.37 -5.97
C PRO A 18 -24.77 -3.67 -5.40
N LYS A 19 -25.39 -4.18 -4.33
CA LYS A 19 -24.97 -5.44 -3.69
C LYS A 19 -25.10 -6.63 -4.63
N LYS A 20 -26.22 -6.69 -5.37
CA LYS A 20 -26.44 -7.72 -6.38
C LYS A 20 -25.40 -7.63 -7.50
N ALA A 21 -25.14 -6.43 -8.03
CA ALA A 21 -24.13 -6.23 -9.07
C ALA A 21 -22.74 -6.67 -8.60
N ILE A 22 -22.33 -6.32 -7.38
CA ILE A 22 -21.05 -6.77 -6.80
C ILE A 22 -21.00 -8.30 -6.70
N LEU A 23 -22.08 -8.95 -6.24
CA LEU A 23 -22.14 -10.41 -6.16
C LEU A 23 -22.01 -11.07 -7.54
N ASP A 24 -22.74 -10.59 -8.53
CA ASP A 24 -22.69 -11.10 -9.91
C ASP A 24 -21.28 -10.93 -10.51
N LEU A 25 -20.64 -9.78 -10.28
CA LEU A 25 -19.25 -9.51 -10.71
C LEU A 25 -18.24 -10.44 -10.01
N ARG A 26 -18.40 -10.69 -8.71
CA ARG A 26 -17.54 -11.61 -7.95
C ARG A 26 -17.70 -13.06 -8.40
N GLN A 27 -18.91 -13.48 -8.75
CA GLN A 27 -19.14 -14.80 -9.34
C GLN A 27 -18.43 -14.94 -10.70
N GLN A 28 -18.51 -13.90 -11.53
CA GLN A 28 -17.80 -13.89 -12.81
C GLN A 28 -16.27 -13.90 -12.62
N LEU A 29 -15.77 -13.18 -11.62
CA LEU A 29 -14.35 -13.16 -11.26
C LEU A 29 -13.85 -14.57 -10.88
N ASP A 30 -14.58 -15.31 -10.04
CA ASP A 30 -14.24 -16.69 -9.67
C ASP A 30 -14.19 -17.62 -10.91
N MET A 31 -15.12 -17.43 -11.86
CA MET A 31 -15.09 -18.19 -13.12
C MET A 31 -13.88 -17.86 -13.99
N LEU A 32 -13.46 -16.59 -14.05
CA LEU A 32 -12.25 -16.18 -14.78
C LEU A 32 -10.98 -16.71 -14.11
N GLN A 33 -10.89 -16.69 -12.77
CA GLN A 33 -9.77 -17.26 -12.03
C GLN A 33 -9.66 -18.79 -12.21
N LYS A 34 -10.80 -19.49 -12.27
CA LYS A 34 -10.81 -20.92 -12.63
C LYS A 34 -10.30 -21.15 -14.06
N ARG A 35 -10.68 -20.29 -15.00
CA ARG A 35 -10.20 -20.33 -16.39
C ARG A 35 -8.69 -20.06 -16.47
N GLU A 36 -8.19 -19.07 -15.74
CA GLU A 36 -6.76 -18.74 -15.61
C GLU A 36 -5.95 -19.99 -15.22
N ARG A 37 -6.29 -20.62 -14.08
CA ARG A 37 -5.63 -21.86 -13.61
C ARG A 37 -5.70 -23.00 -14.62
N HIS A 38 -6.81 -23.12 -15.35
CA HIS A 38 -6.95 -24.12 -16.39
C HIS A 38 -5.99 -23.86 -17.57
N LEU A 39 -5.87 -22.61 -18.01
CA LEU A 39 -4.94 -22.21 -19.07
C LEU A 39 -3.48 -22.43 -18.65
N GLU A 40 -3.11 -22.10 -17.41
CA GLU A 40 -1.78 -22.38 -16.87
C GLU A 40 -1.47 -23.89 -16.89
N THR A 41 -2.43 -24.72 -16.49
CA THR A 41 -2.30 -26.18 -16.53
C THR A 41 -2.10 -26.67 -17.97
N GLN A 42 -2.88 -26.15 -18.93
CA GLN A 42 -2.73 -26.48 -20.35
C GLN A 42 -1.36 -26.06 -20.90
N MET A 43 -0.87 -24.87 -20.52
CA MET A 43 0.46 -24.40 -20.89
C MET A 43 1.56 -25.32 -20.37
N ALA A 44 1.50 -25.70 -19.08
CA ALA A 44 2.45 -26.62 -18.48
C ALA A 44 2.44 -28.00 -19.19
N GLN A 45 1.26 -28.49 -19.57
CA GLN A 45 1.14 -29.73 -20.34
C GLN A 45 1.76 -29.62 -21.74
N GLN A 46 1.51 -28.54 -22.47
CA GLN A 46 2.12 -28.34 -23.80
C GLN A 46 3.64 -28.17 -23.69
N GLU A 47 4.12 -27.51 -22.65
CA GLU A 47 5.54 -27.39 -22.37
C GLU A 47 6.21 -28.74 -22.11
N LYS A 48 5.57 -29.60 -21.31
CA LYS A 48 6.04 -30.96 -21.08
C LYS A 48 6.12 -31.74 -22.40
N ILE A 49 5.06 -31.70 -23.21
CA ILE A 49 5.05 -32.37 -24.53
C ILE A 49 6.17 -31.85 -25.42
N ALA A 50 6.42 -30.54 -25.43
CA ALA A 50 7.51 -29.94 -26.20
C ALA A 50 8.89 -30.45 -25.75
N ARG A 51 9.13 -30.50 -24.43
CA ARG A 51 10.38 -31.02 -23.84
C ARG A 51 10.59 -32.50 -24.17
N ASP A 52 9.55 -33.32 -24.03
CA ASP A 52 9.61 -34.77 -24.28
C ASP A 52 9.90 -35.09 -25.77
N ASN A 53 9.55 -34.19 -26.70
CA ASN A 53 9.70 -34.41 -28.15
C ASN A 53 10.83 -33.60 -28.80
N VAL A 54 11.59 -32.79 -28.05
CA VAL A 54 12.54 -31.81 -28.62
C VAL A 54 13.68 -32.47 -29.42
N THR A 55 14.13 -33.65 -29.00
CA THR A 55 15.22 -34.41 -29.64
C THR A 55 14.71 -35.48 -30.61
N SER A 56 13.52 -36.05 -30.37
CA SER A 56 12.98 -37.19 -31.11
C SER A 56 12.02 -36.78 -32.23
N ASN A 57 11.19 -35.76 -32.02
CA ASN A 57 10.17 -35.32 -32.97
C ASN A 57 9.99 -33.80 -32.94
N LYS A 58 10.87 -33.12 -33.68
CA LYS A 58 10.92 -31.65 -33.75
C LYS A 58 9.62 -31.01 -34.23
N THR A 59 8.85 -31.68 -35.09
CA THR A 59 7.55 -31.19 -35.57
C THR A 59 6.50 -31.21 -34.45
N ALA A 60 6.43 -32.31 -33.69
CA ALA A 60 5.55 -32.41 -32.54
C ALA A 60 5.88 -31.36 -31.47
N ALA A 61 7.18 -31.16 -31.18
CA ALA A 61 7.63 -30.15 -30.23
C ALA A 61 7.24 -28.72 -30.67
N ARG A 62 7.45 -28.36 -31.94
CA ARG A 62 7.02 -27.05 -32.49
C ARG A 62 5.52 -26.83 -32.38
N ASN A 63 4.72 -27.85 -32.69
CA ASN A 63 3.25 -27.75 -32.60
C ASN A 63 2.79 -27.56 -31.14
N ALA A 64 3.41 -28.25 -30.19
CA ALA A 64 3.15 -28.07 -28.76
C ALA A 64 3.49 -26.64 -28.29
N LEU A 65 4.66 -26.10 -28.69
CA LEU A 65 5.03 -24.72 -28.40
C LEU A 65 4.05 -23.71 -29.01
N LYS A 66 3.55 -23.94 -30.24
CA LYS A 66 2.54 -23.08 -30.86
C LYS A 66 1.25 -23.06 -30.05
N ARG A 67 0.78 -24.22 -29.56
CA ARG A 67 -0.40 -24.30 -28.68
C ARG A 67 -0.16 -23.60 -27.35
N LYS A 68 1.02 -23.80 -26.73
CA LYS A 68 1.41 -23.06 -25.51
C LYS A 68 1.28 -21.55 -25.71
N LYS A 69 1.83 -21.02 -26.81
CA LYS A 69 1.75 -19.58 -27.16
C LYS A 69 0.31 -19.09 -27.35
N GLN A 70 -0.59 -19.91 -27.89
CA GLN A 70 -2.02 -19.56 -27.99
C GLN A 70 -2.71 -19.51 -26.62
N HIS A 71 -2.36 -20.44 -25.72
CA HIS A 71 -2.85 -20.41 -24.34
C HIS A 71 -2.29 -19.20 -23.57
N GLU A 72 -1.02 -18.82 -23.77
CA GLU A 72 -0.43 -17.60 -23.20
C GLU A 72 -1.22 -16.34 -23.61
N ALA A 73 -1.54 -16.18 -24.90
CA ALA A 73 -2.35 -15.05 -25.36
C ALA A 73 -3.78 -15.06 -24.75
N SER A 74 -4.36 -16.25 -24.58
CA SER A 74 -5.67 -16.41 -23.93
C SER A 74 -5.62 -16.09 -22.44
N LEU A 75 -4.50 -16.40 -21.78
CA LEU A 75 -4.24 -16.11 -20.37
C LEU A 75 -4.12 -14.60 -20.17
N GLU A 76 -3.35 -13.92 -21.02
CA GLU A 76 -3.21 -12.46 -21.00
C GLU A 76 -4.58 -11.76 -21.15
N GLN A 77 -5.41 -12.22 -22.09
CA GLN A 77 -6.77 -11.70 -22.25
C GLN A 77 -7.63 -11.95 -21.01
N THR A 78 -7.52 -13.14 -20.40
CA THR A 78 -8.26 -13.49 -19.17
C THR A 78 -7.85 -12.58 -18.02
N ASN A 79 -6.56 -12.30 -17.88
CA ASN A 79 -6.04 -11.42 -16.83
C ASN A 79 -6.49 -9.98 -17.04
N GLY A 80 -6.55 -9.49 -18.28
CA GLY A 80 -7.15 -8.20 -18.59
C GLY A 80 -8.63 -8.10 -18.20
N GLN A 81 -9.40 -9.18 -18.40
CA GLN A 81 -10.81 -9.24 -17.96
C GLN A 81 -10.94 -9.25 -16.43
N ILE A 82 -10.06 -9.99 -15.74
CA ILE A 82 -9.99 -10.02 -14.27
C ILE A 82 -9.77 -8.61 -13.73
N SER A 83 -8.72 -7.91 -14.19
CA SER A 83 -8.40 -6.55 -13.72
C SER A 83 -9.54 -5.57 -13.99
N MET A 84 -10.21 -5.67 -15.14
CA MET A 84 -11.37 -4.84 -15.46
C MET A 84 -12.54 -5.08 -14.49
N LEU A 85 -12.85 -6.33 -14.15
CA LEU A 85 -13.90 -6.64 -13.19
C LEU A 85 -13.57 -6.17 -11.77
N GLU A 86 -12.31 -6.30 -11.33
CA GLU A 86 -11.85 -5.81 -10.03
C GLU A 86 -11.99 -4.29 -9.93
N GLN A 87 -11.57 -3.55 -10.97
CA GLN A 87 -11.78 -2.10 -11.06
C GLN A 87 -13.27 -1.73 -11.00
N GLN A 88 -14.13 -2.50 -11.67
CA GLN A 88 -15.57 -2.25 -11.67
C GLN A 88 -16.20 -2.50 -10.28
N ILE A 89 -15.77 -3.55 -9.58
CA ILE A 89 -16.20 -3.83 -8.20
C ILE A 89 -15.81 -2.66 -7.30
N TYR A 90 -14.54 -2.26 -7.34
CA TYR A 90 -14.04 -1.12 -6.56
C TYR A 90 -14.81 0.17 -6.85
N SER A 91 -15.10 0.46 -8.12
CA SER A 91 -15.86 1.64 -8.52
C SER A 91 -17.28 1.64 -7.93
N ILE A 92 -17.96 0.49 -7.92
CA ILE A 92 -19.31 0.37 -7.34
C ILE A 92 -19.26 0.51 -5.81
N GLU A 93 -18.27 -0.10 -5.15
CA GLU A 93 -18.08 0.00 -3.71
C GLU A 93 -17.80 1.46 -3.29
N SER A 94 -16.92 2.16 -4.01
CA SER A 94 -16.62 3.58 -3.80
C SER A 94 -17.86 4.45 -4.05
N ALA A 95 -18.61 4.21 -5.13
CA ALA A 95 -19.85 4.93 -5.41
C ALA A 95 -20.90 4.74 -4.30
N ASN A 96 -20.98 3.55 -3.69
CA ASN A 96 -21.90 3.31 -2.57
C ASN A 96 -21.48 4.10 -1.33
N ILE A 97 -20.18 4.13 -0.98
CA ILE A 97 -19.65 4.95 0.13
C ILE A 97 -19.94 6.44 -0.12
N ASN A 98 -19.65 6.94 -1.32
CA ASN A 98 -19.91 8.33 -1.68
C ASN A 98 -21.40 8.69 -1.54
N GLN A 99 -22.29 7.78 -1.95
CA GLN A 99 -23.73 7.95 -1.79
C GLN A 99 -24.15 8.02 -0.32
N GLU A 100 -23.58 7.18 0.55
CA GLU A 100 -23.84 7.20 1.99
C GLU A 100 -23.36 8.50 2.64
N THR A 101 -22.16 8.97 2.29
CA THR A 101 -21.63 10.28 2.73
C THR A 101 -22.54 11.42 2.31
N LEU A 102 -23.01 11.42 1.07
CA LEU A 102 -23.91 12.46 0.55
C LEU A 102 -25.25 12.47 1.29
N VAL A 103 -25.79 11.30 1.64
CA VAL A 103 -26.99 11.18 2.49
C VAL A 103 -26.74 11.74 3.89
N ALA A 104 -25.61 11.43 4.52
CA ALA A 104 -25.24 11.97 5.83
C ALA A 104 -25.12 13.51 5.79
N MET A 105 -24.45 14.06 4.77
CA MET A 105 -24.34 15.51 4.57
C MET A 105 -25.71 16.17 4.37
N LYS A 106 -26.62 15.53 3.61
CA LYS A 106 -27.99 16.04 3.43
C LYS A 106 -28.75 16.10 4.76
N ASN A 107 -28.62 15.07 5.60
CA ASN A 107 -29.24 15.03 6.92
C ASN A 107 -28.65 16.10 7.85
N ALA A 108 -27.33 16.27 7.85
CA ALA A 108 -26.66 17.34 8.60
C ALA A 108 -27.14 18.72 8.15
N GLY A 109 -27.21 18.98 6.84
CA GLY A 109 -27.73 20.24 6.31
C GLY A 109 -29.21 20.48 6.66
N ALA A 110 -30.03 19.44 6.71
CA ALA A 110 -31.42 19.55 7.17
C ALA A 110 -31.51 19.88 8.67
N ALA A 111 -30.69 19.24 9.50
CA ALA A 111 -30.60 19.53 10.93
C ALA A 111 -30.12 20.98 11.18
N MET A 112 -29.09 21.42 10.47
CA MET A 112 -28.60 22.81 10.53
C MET A 112 -29.69 23.81 10.11
N LYS A 113 -30.46 23.52 9.05
CA LYS A 113 -31.62 24.34 8.67
C LYS A 113 -32.70 24.39 9.74
N GLN A 114 -32.93 23.31 10.48
CA GLN A 114 -33.89 23.32 11.60
C GLN A 114 -33.35 24.10 12.80
N ILE A 115 -32.06 23.94 13.14
CA ILE A 115 -31.40 24.69 14.22
C ILE A 115 -31.49 26.20 13.92
N HIS A 116 -31.10 26.62 12.72
CA HIS A 116 -31.13 28.04 12.33
C HIS A 116 -32.55 28.55 11.99
N GLY A 117 -33.41 27.72 11.43
CA GLY A 117 -34.79 28.09 11.10
C GLY A 117 -35.69 28.29 12.32
N ASN A 118 -35.30 27.74 13.47
CA ASN A 118 -35.99 27.94 14.75
C ASN A 118 -35.39 29.10 15.57
N MET A 119 -34.25 29.66 15.19
CA MET A 119 -33.75 30.94 15.74
C MET A 119 -34.49 32.06 15.01
N LYS A 120 -35.44 32.73 15.67
CA LYS A 120 -36.05 33.93 15.08
C LYS A 120 -34.97 35.01 14.99
N MET A 121 -35.01 35.85 13.95
CA MET A 121 -34.08 36.99 13.78
C MET A 121 -34.04 37.88 15.05
N GLU A 122 -35.18 38.02 15.73
CA GLU A 122 -35.30 38.73 17.02
C GLU A 122 -34.50 38.09 18.17
N ASP A 123 -34.36 36.77 18.19
CA ASP A 123 -33.55 36.08 19.20
C ASP A 123 -32.06 36.30 18.93
N VAL A 124 -31.64 36.35 17.66
CA VAL A 124 -30.24 36.57 17.28
C VAL A 124 -29.81 37.99 17.62
N ASP A 125 -30.63 39.01 17.34
CA ASP A 125 -30.32 40.40 17.68
C ASP A 125 -30.19 40.59 19.20
N ASN A 126 -31.13 40.05 20.00
CA ASN A 126 -31.04 40.07 21.47
C ASN A 126 -29.82 39.31 22.00
N THR A 127 -29.48 38.16 21.41
CA THR A 127 -28.33 37.37 21.84
C THR A 127 -27.02 38.06 21.48
N MET A 128 -26.93 38.72 20.31
CA MET A 128 -25.74 39.47 19.89
C MET A 128 -25.53 40.74 20.73
N GLU A 129 -26.61 41.39 21.17
CA GLU A 129 -26.54 42.51 22.11
C GLU A 129 -26.07 42.06 23.51
N GLN A 130 -26.62 40.95 24.03
CA GLN A 130 -26.14 40.32 25.27
C GLN A 130 -24.69 39.81 25.15
N LEU A 131 -24.27 39.31 23.98
CA LEU A 131 -22.90 38.86 23.74
C LEU A 131 -21.92 40.04 23.71
N ARG A 132 -22.35 41.20 23.18
CA ARG A 132 -21.57 42.44 23.21
C ARG A 132 -21.36 42.93 24.63
N GLU A 133 -22.42 42.98 25.43
CA GLU A 133 -22.33 43.31 26.87
C GLU A 133 -21.44 42.32 27.63
N GLN A 134 -21.56 41.03 27.36
CA GLN A 134 -20.72 40.00 27.99
C GLN A 134 -19.26 40.05 27.51
N HIS A 135 -19.00 40.42 26.25
CA HIS A 135 -17.64 40.59 25.74
C HIS A 135 -16.98 41.81 26.36
N GLU A 136 -17.70 42.92 26.52
CA GLU A 136 -17.22 44.10 27.26
C GLU A 136 -16.93 43.77 28.72
N LEU A 137 -17.81 43.03 29.40
CA LEU A 137 -17.59 42.53 30.77
C LEU A 137 -16.36 41.60 30.84
N THR A 138 -16.19 40.72 29.85
CA THR A 138 -15.05 39.78 29.78
C THR A 138 -13.74 40.52 29.51
N GLN A 139 -13.75 41.60 28.71
CA GLN A 139 -12.58 42.46 28.53
C GLN A 139 -12.27 43.26 29.80
N GLU A 140 -13.29 43.72 30.52
CA GLU A 140 -13.11 44.39 31.81
C GLU A 140 -12.53 43.45 32.88
N ILE A 141 -13.00 42.19 32.92
CA ILE A 141 -12.44 41.12 33.76
C ILE A 141 -11.04 40.73 33.30
N GLY A 142 -10.81 40.61 31.98
CA GLY A 142 -9.49 40.32 31.41
C GLY A 142 -8.47 41.40 31.77
N ASN A 143 -8.84 42.67 31.68
CA ASN A 143 -7.99 43.78 32.10
C ASN A 143 -7.76 43.81 33.63
N ALA A 144 -8.75 43.38 34.42
CA ALA A 144 -8.61 43.23 35.88
C ALA A 144 -7.69 42.06 36.26
N ILE A 145 -7.75 40.93 35.55
CA ILE A 145 -6.95 39.72 35.80
C ILE A 145 -5.52 39.88 35.26
N THR A 146 -5.34 40.47 34.08
CA THR A 146 -4.02 40.67 33.44
C THR A 146 -3.21 41.79 34.12
N SER A 147 -3.79 42.52 35.08
CA SER A 147 -3.06 43.42 35.97
C SER A 147 -2.11 42.70 36.94
N MET A 148 -2.14 41.37 37.00
CA MET A 148 -1.12 40.56 37.66
C MET A 148 -0.24 39.85 36.62
N PRO A 149 1.07 40.14 36.56
CA PRO A 149 1.98 39.46 35.65
C PRO A 149 2.30 38.08 36.23
N ILE A 150 1.59 37.04 35.78
CA ILE A 150 1.91 35.64 36.08
C ILE A 150 1.90 34.84 34.80
N THR A 151 2.99 34.93 34.05
CA THR A 151 3.56 33.83 33.27
C THR A 151 5.00 34.22 33.00
N GLU A 152 5.96 33.52 33.60
CA GLU A 152 7.33 33.57 33.09
C GLU A 152 7.34 32.99 31.67
N PRO A 153 8.12 33.58 30.74
CA PRO A 153 8.27 33.04 29.40
C PRO A 153 8.85 31.63 29.49
N ILE A 154 8.28 30.72 28.70
CA ILE A 154 8.75 29.35 28.56
C ILE A 154 10.19 29.40 28.01
N ASP A 155 11.12 28.69 28.65
CA ASP A 155 12.51 28.62 28.21
C ASP A 155 12.63 27.68 26.99
N GLU A 156 12.89 28.26 25.82
CA GLU A 156 13.02 27.51 24.57
C GLU A 156 14.25 26.57 24.58
N ASP A 157 15.28 26.89 25.37
CA ASP A 157 16.50 26.07 25.47
C ASP A 157 16.23 24.76 26.24
N GLU A 158 15.35 24.78 27.24
CA GLU A 158 14.91 23.59 27.98
C GLU A 158 14.10 22.64 27.08
N LEU A 159 13.21 23.21 26.26
CA LEU A 159 12.41 22.47 25.29
C LEU A 159 13.25 21.79 24.20
N GLU A 160 14.30 22.46 23.72
CA GLU A 160 15.17 21.90 22.68
C GLU A 160 16.05 20.75 23.24
N ALA A 161 16.49 20.85 24.49
CA ALA A 161 17.21 19.77 25.18
C ALA A 161 16.33 18.51 25.35
N ASP A 162 15.08 18.69 25.75
CA ASP A 162 14.11 17.59 25.89
C ASP A 162 13.79 16.93 24.54
N LEU A 163 13.70 17.72 23.47
CA LEU A 163 13.47 17.21 22.12
C LEU A 163 14.64 16.35 21.63
N ALA A 164 15.88 16.82 21.84
CA ALA A 164 17.08 16.09 21.45
C ALA A 164 17.21 14.74 22.17
N ALA A 165 16.81 14.67 23.45
CA ALA A 165 16.80 13.41 24.20
C ALA A 165 15.83 12.38 23.60
N MET A 166 14.63 12.81 23.19
CA MET A 166 13.64 11.93 22.54
C MET A 166 14.09 11.40 21.18
N GLU A 167 14.84 12.20 20.40
CA GLU A 167 15.35 11.76 19.10
C GLU A 167 16.42 10.67 19.23
N GLN A 168 17.31 10.79 20.22
CA GLN A 168 18.35 9.80 20.48
C GLN A 168 17.75 8.45 20.92
N GLU A 169 16.75 8.46 21.81
CA GLU A 169 16.06 7.24 22.26
C GLU A 169 15.45 6.47 21.06
N LYS A 170 14.85 7.19 20.11
CA LYS A 170 14.25 6.60 18.91
C LYS A 170 15.28 6.01 17.93
N LEU A 171 16.48 6.58 17.86
CA LEU A 171 17.57 6.07 17.02
C LEU A 171 18.15 4.78 17.62
N ASP A 172 18.34 4.75 18.93
CA ASP A 172 18.85 3.57 19.65
C ASP A 172 17.88 2.38 19.48
N ASP A 173 16.57 2.61 19.59
CA ASP A 173 15.53 1.61 19.33
C ASP A 173 15.57 1.03 17.90
N GLN A 174 15.87 1.85 16.89
CA GLN A 174 16.00 1.40 15.51
C GLN A 174 17.28 0.58 15.27
N MET A 175 18.37 0.90 15.98
CA MET A 175 19.61 0.15 15.90
C MET A 175 19.50 -1.23 16.56
N LEU A 176 18.81 -1.31 17.70
CA LEU A 176 18.47 -2.59 18.35
C LEU A 176 17.59 -3.49 17.45
N SER A 177 16.71 -2.89 16.64
CA SER A 177 15.86 -3.62 15.69
C SER A 177 16.59 -4.19 14.46
N THR A 178 17.81 -3.74 14.15
CA THR A 178 18.51 -4.10 12.89
C THR A 178 19.74 -5.01 13.08
N GLY A 179 20.12 -5.32 14.33
CA GLY A 179 21.37 -6.01 14.69
C GLY A 179 21.33 -7.54 14.89
N THR A 180 20.41 -8.30 14.30
CA THR A 180 20.36 -9.79 14.48
C THR A 180 20.35 -10.57 13.17
N THR A 181 21.43 -10.57 12.38
CA THR A 181 21.73 -11.68 11.44
C THR A 181 23.19 -11.68 10.97
N VAL A 182 24.12 -12.29 11.73
CA VAL A 182 25.24 -13.06 11.16
C VAL A 182 25.59 -14.21 12.11
N PRO A 183 25.21 -15.48 11.86
CA PRO A 183 25.70 -16.60 12.65
C PRO A 183 27.07 -17.03 12.10
N VAL A 184 28.15 -16.56 12.72
CA VAL A 184 29.48 -17.17 12.59
C VAL A 184 29.63 -18.20 13.71
N ALA A 185 28.98 -19.35 13.57
CA ALA A 185 29.14 -20.45 14.52
C ALA A 185 28.92 -21.80 13.83
N ASP A 186 29.84 -22.20 12.94
CA ASP A 186 30.15 -23.63 12.75
C ASP A 186 31.50 -23.88 12.05
N ARG A 187 32.61 -23.51 12.70
CA ARG A 187 33.96 -23.95 12.31
C ARG A 187 34.83 -24.24 13.54
N ILE A 188 34.44 -25.23 14.34
CA ILE A 188 35.32 -25.78 15.39
C ILE A 188 35.34 -27.31 15.34
N ASP A 189 35.28 -27.92 14.15
CA ASP A 189 35.56 -29.34 14.01
C ASP A 189 36.34 -29.63 12.74
N ARG A 190 37.50 -30.27 12.94
CA ARG A 190 38.49 -30.76 11.94
C ARG A 190 39.58 -29.77 11.54
N LEU A 191 40.51 -29.52 12.47
CA LEU A 191 41.90 -29.23 12.11
C LEU A 191 42.57 -30.54 11.65
N PRO A 192 43.02 -30.69 10.39
CA PRO A 192 43.89 -31.78 10.02
C PRO A 192 45.34 -31.49 10.47
N ASN A 193 45.94 -32.51 11.07
CA ASN A 193 47.32 -32.57 11.55
C ASN A 193 48.32 -32.11 10.47
N ALA A 194 49.24 -31.21 10.80
CA ALA A 194 50.33 -30.81 9.92
C ALA A 194 51.29 -32.00 9.71
N ALA A 195 51.29 -32.58 8.51
CA ALA A 195 52.27 -33.56 8.09
C ALA A 195 53.48 -32.85 7.46
N ASN A 196 54.65 -32.98 8.10
CA ASN A 196 55.94 -32.67 7.49
C ASN A 196 56.23 -33.65 6.35
N GLY A 197 56.29 -33.15 5.10
CA GLY A 197 56.72 -33.93 3.94
C GLY A 197 56.96 -33.04 2.71
N GLU A 198 58.09 -33.23 2.03
CA GLU A 198 58.55 -32.43 0.89
C GLU A 198 57.62 -32.54 -0.33
N ILE A 199 57.34 -31.40 -0.99
CA ILE A 199 56.42 -31.31 -2.13
C ILE A 199 57.22 -31.32 -3.46
N LYS A 200 57.07 -32.38 -4.26
CA LYS A 200 57.53 -32.43 -5.67
C LYS A 200 56.33 -32.30 -6.63
N GLY A 201 56.37 -31.30 -7.51
CA GLY A 201 55.91 -31.42 -8.91
C GLY A 201 54.51 -30.94 -9.32
N LYS A 202 54.44 -29.66 -9.75
CA LYS A 202 53.66 -29.05 -10.88
C LYS A 202 52.30 -29.62 -11.32
N THR A 203 51.26 -28.76 -11.36
CA THR A 203 50.57 -28.27 -12.60
C THR A 203 49.63 -27.08 -12.31
N LYS A 204 49.53 -26.16 -13.29
CA LYS A 204 48.91 -24.81 -13.27
C LYS A 204 47.36 -24.80 -13.35
N ALA A 205 46.73 -23.76 -12.79
CA ALA A 205 45.42 -23.20 -13.18
C ALA A 205 45.47 -21.65 -13.02
N PRO A 206 44.65 -20.86 -13.75
CA PRO A 206 45.00 -19.52 -14.24
C PRO A 206 44.65 -18.37 -13.29
N ALA A 207 45.51 -17.35 -13.28
CA ALA A 207 45.26 -16.01 -12.76
C ALA A 207 44.94 -15.10 -13.96
N VAL A 208 43.67 -14.73 -14.13
CA VAL A 208 43.22 -13.78 -15.17
C VAL A 208 42.16 -12.79 -14.65
N GLU A 209 41.56 -13.00 -13.46
CA GLU A 209 40.50 -12.09 -12.97
C GLU A 209 41.01 -10.89 -12.15
N GLU A 210 42.25 -10.89 -11.62
CA GLU A 210 42.74 -9.79 -10.77
C GLU A 210 43.33 -8.60 -11.56
N ASP A 211 43.75 -8.80 -12.82
CA ASP A 211 44.41 -7.76 -13.63
C ASP A 211 43.39 -6.78 -14.26
N ASP A 212 42.16 -7.26 -14.55
CA ASP A 212 41.10 -6.44 -15.17
C ASP A 212 40.49 -5.44 -14.16
N GLU A 213 40.37 -5.81 -12.88
CA GLU A 213 39.80 -4.95 -11.84
C GLU A 213 40.73 -3.77 -11.47
N GLU A 214 42.06 -3.97 -11.49
CA GLU A 214 43.03 -2.91 -11.21
C GLU A 214 43.14 -1.87 -12.34
N GLU A 215 42.95 -2.27 -13.60
CA GLU A 215 42.91 -1.34 -14.73
C GLU A 215 41.64 -0.48 -14.75
N GLU A 216 40.49 -1.04 -14.39
CA GLU A 216 39.24 -0.29 -14.26
C GLU A 216 39.31 0.75 -13.14
N LEU A 217 39.91 0.40 -12.00
CA LEU A 217 40.08 1.32 -10.87
C LEU A 217 40.96 2.53 -11.22
N ARG A 218 42.02 2.32 -12.01
CA ARG A 218 42.90 3.41 -12.48
C ARG A 218 42.21 4.35 -13.46
N LYS A 219 41.37 3.83 -14.35
CA LYS A 219 40.58 4.67 -15.28
C LYS A 219 39.61 5.58 -14.53
N LEU A 220 38.93 5.04 -13.52
CA LEU A 220 37.96 5.79 -12.71
C LEU A 220 38.63 6.89 -11.87
N GLN A 221 39.84 6.64 -11.37
CA GLN A 221 40.64 7.65 -10.67
C GLN A 221 41.15 8.76 -11.58
N ALA A 222 41.48 8.45 -12.84
CA ALA A 222 41.92 9.44 -13.82
C ALA A 222 40.78 10.35 -14.31
N GLU A 223 39.55 9.84 -14.36
CA GLU A 223 38.36 10.61 -14.78
C GLU A 223 37.87 11.60 -13.71
N MET A 224 38.10 11.32 -12.42
CA MET A 224 37.79 12.25 -11.32
C MET A 224 38.84 13.36 -11.11
N ALA A 225 39.97 13.29 -11.80
CA ALA A 225 41.08 14.24 -11.65
C ALA A 225 41.18 15.27 -12.81
N MET A 226 40.21 15.30 -13.73
CA MET A 226 39.95 16.41 -14.66
C MET A 226 38.69 17.18 -14.24
#